data_AF-A0A259CBB4-F1
#
_entry.id   AF-A0A259CBB4-F1
#
_cell.length_a   1.000
_cell.length_b   1.000
_cell.length_c   1.000
_cell.angle_alpha   90.00
_cell.angle_beta   90.00
_cell.angle_gamma   90.00
#
_symmetry.space_group_name_H-M   'P 1'
#
loop_
_entity.id
_entity.type
_entity.pdbx_description
1 polymer ?
#
loop_
_entity_poly.entity_id
_entity_poly.type
_entity_poly.pdbx_seq_one_letter_code
_entity_poly.pdbx_strand_id
1 'polypeptide(L)'
;MIKMRVLCATAALLGASAANAAGYVNNRQQWLSMKPEARAAYAQGMSDSQNFIFADDTLAEAMVKRGRTKCMLDLKTGADTLGENITFMYKNNDYISLPPSAMYIITMAKICKVYIDIERSAFGLGPS
;
A
#
# COMPACT_ATOMS: atom_id res chain seq x y z
N MET A 1 54.66 -24.46 23.91
CA MET A 1 54.42 -23.87 22.57
C MET A 1 52.95 -24.05 22.24
N ILE A 2 52.14 -22.99 22.36
CA ILE A 2 50.69 -23.02 22.11
C ILE A 2 50.44 -22.28 20.80
N LYS A 3 50.07 -23.01 19.75
CA LYS A 3 49.53 -22.43 18.51
C LYS A 3 48.31 -23.24 18.10
N MET A 4 47.14 -22.84 18.57
CA MET A 4 45.88 -23.25 17.97
C MET A 4 44.77 -22.26 18.33
N ARG A 5 44.74 -21.12 17.64
CA ARG A 5 43.53 -20.31 17.48
C ARG A 5 43.58 -19.70 16.09
N VAL A 6 42.39 -19.36 15.59
CA VAL A 6 42.09 -18.78 14.27
C VAL A 6 41.90 -19.81 13.16
N LEU A 7 40.74 -20.49 13.17
CA LEU A 7 40.15 -21.01 11.94
C LEU A 7 38.64 -21.21 12.10
N CYS A 8 37.86 -20.14 12.31
CA CYS A 8 36.39 -20.24 12.25
C CYS A 8 35.69 -18.88 12.11
N ALA A 9 36.06 -18.08 11.10
CA ALA A 9 35.39 -16.80 10.85
C ALA A 9 35.07 -16.52 9.37
N THR A 10 35.24 -17.49 8.46
CA THR A 10 35.09 -17.27 7.01
C THR A 10 33.80 -17.84 6.39
N ALA A 11 32.95 -18.54 7.16
CA ALA A 11 31.75 -19.18 6.61
C ALA A 11 30.49 -18.28 6.54
N ALA A 12 30.52 -17.06 7.09
CA ALA A 12 29.33 -16.20 7.16
C ALA A 12 29.05 -15.35 5.90
N LEU A 13 29.96 -15.33 4.91
CA LEU A 13 29.85 -14.44 3.74
C LEU A 13 29.29 -15.11 2.47
N LEU A 14 29.06 -16.43 2.47
CA LEU A 14 28.64 -17.17 1.27
C LEU A 14 27.12 -17.23 1.05
N GLY A 15 26.32 -16.61 1.94
CA GLY A 15 24.86 -16.64 1.89
C GLY A 15 24.19 -15.36 1.37
N ALA A 16 24.94 -14.29 1.09
CA ALA A 16 24.39 -13.04 0.58
C ALA A 16 24.08 -13.19 -0.91
N SER A 17 22.93 -13.77 -1.23
CA SER A 17 22.34 -13.64 -2.56
C SER A 17 22.12 -12.16 -2.81
N ALA A 18 22.66 -11.65 -3.92
CA ALA A 18 22.42 -10.27 -4.33
C ALA A 18 20.90 -10.04 -4.35
N ALA A 19 20.44 -9.06 -3.59
CA ALA A 19 19.04 -8.67 -3.60
C ALA A 19 18.71 -8.20 -5.02
N ASN A 20 18.07 -9.05 -5.81
CA ASN A 20 17.49 -8.64 -7.08
C ASN A 20 16.41 -7.60 -6.75
N ALA A 21 16.64 -6.36 -7.16
CA ALA A 21 15.62 -5.32 -7.03
C ALA A 21 14.37 -5.80 -7.76
N ALA A 22 13.26 -5.94 -7.03
CA ALA A 22 12.00 -6.45 -7.58
C ALA A 22 11.39 -5.55 -8.68
N GLY A 23 12.04 -4.42 -9.00
CA GLY A 23 11.56 -3.46 -9.99
C GLY A 23 10.28 -2.77 -9.55
N TYR A 24 9.71 -1.99 -10.47
CA TYR A 24 8.41 -1.34 -10.27
C TYR A 24 7.28 -2.35 -10.47
N VAL A 25 6.33 -2.42 -9.53
CA VAL A 25 5.15 -3.30 -9.59
C VAL A 25 4.03 -2.59 -10.34
N ASN A 26 3.75 -3.01 -11.57
CA ASN A 26 2.82 -2.34 -12.47
C ASN A 26 1.64 -3.20 -12.95
N ASN A 27 1.55 -4.46 -12.54
CA ASN A 27 0.47 -5.34 -12.97
C ASN A 27 0.09 -6.39 -11.93
N ARG A 28 -1.06 -7.05 -12.18
CA ARG A 28 -1.63 -8.10 -11.33
C ARG A 28 -0.68 -9.29 -11.12
N GLN A 29 0.02 -9.73 -12.15
CA GLN A 29 0.91 -10.90 -12.05
C GLN A 29 2.06 -10.62 -11.09
N GLN A 30 2.70 -9.46 -11.22
CA GLN A 30 3.75 -9.02 -10.31
C GLN A 30 3.21 -8.90 -8.89
N TRP A 31 2.05 -8.24 -8.70
CA TRP A 31 1.40 -8.13 -7.40
C TRP A 31 1.18 -9.48 -6.72
N LEU A 32 0.59 -10.44 -7.44
CA LEU A 32 0.30 -11.77 -6.89
C LEU A 32 1.54 -12.63 -6.66
N SER A 33 2.67 -12.31 -7.33
CA SER A 33 3.96 -12.98 -7.09
C SER A 33 4.68 -12.47 -5.83
N MET A 34 4.27 -11.31 -5.29
CA MET A 34 4.89 -10.74 -4.10
C MET A 34 4.52 -11.52 -2.84
N LYS A 35 5.49 -11.63 -1.94
CA LYS A 35 5.23 -12.12 -0.59
C LYS A 35 4.20 -11.20 0.14
N PRO A 36 3.40 -11.73 1.07
CA PRO A 36 2.41 -10.93 1.81
C PRO A 36 2.98 -9.65 2.43
N GLU A 37 4.13 -9.73 3.08
CA GLU A 37 4.80 -8.59 3.72
C GLU A 37 5.21 -7.50 2.73
N ALA A 38 5.61 -7.88 1.51
CA ALA A 38 5.95 -6.93 0.46
C ALA A 38 4.69 -6.22 -0.08
N ARG A 39 3.55 -6.93 -0.17
CA ARG A 39 2.26 -6.33 -0.56
C ARG A 39 1.76 -5.35 0.50
N ALA A 40 1.88 -5.72 1.78
CA ALA A 40 1.52 -4.85 2.89
C ALA A 40 2.36 -3.56 2.87
N ALA A 41 3.69 -3.67 2.73
CA ALA A 41 4.58 -2.52 2.63
C ALA A 41 4.27 -1.62 1.43
N TYR A 42 4.03 -2.22 0.25
CA TYR A 42 3.64 -1.47 -0.95
C TYR A 42 2.30 -0.74 -0.75
N ALA A 43 1.31 -1.42 -0.16
CA ALA A 43 0.00 -0.84 0.14
C ALA A 43 0.08 0.29 1.18
N GLN A 44 0.94 0.16 2.20
CA GLN A 44 1.21 1.22 3.16
C GLN A 44 1.83 2.44 2.48
N GLY A 45 2.86 2.28 1.65
CA GLY A 45 3.48 3.40 0.94
C GLY A 45 2.51 4.11 -0.01
N MET A 46 1.60 3.37 -0.65
CA MET A 46 0.50 3.98 -1.39
C MET A 46 -0.44 4.75 -0.48
N SER A 47 -0.82 4.18 0.66
CA SER A 47 -1.70 4.86 1.60
C SER A 47 -1.12 6.18 2.09
N ASP A 48 0.16 6.19 2.44
CA ASP A 48 0.85 7.39 2.92
C ASP A 48 0.90 8.45 1.82
N SER A 49 1.28 8.06 0.59
CA SER A 49 1.35 9.00 -0.54
C SER A 49 -0.02 9.53 -1.00
N GLN A 50 -1.05 8.69 -1.02
CA GLN A 50 -2.38 9.05 -1.54
C GLN A 50 -3.25 9.80 -0.53
N ASN A 51 -2.94 9.71 0.77
CA ASN A 51 -3.70 10.39 1.82
C ASN A 51 -2.98 11.61 2.40
N PHE A 52 -1.75 11.89 1.96
CA PHE A 52 -1.07 13.12 2.29
C PHE A 52 -1.80 14.33 1.67
N ILE A 53 -2.20 15.29 2.52
CA ILE A 53 -2.82 16.55 2.11
C ILE A 53 -1.70 17.55 1.81
N PHE A 54 -1.62 18.02 0.58
CA PHE A 54 -0.64 19.00 0.14
C PHE A 54 -1.21 20.42 0.26
N ALA A 55 -0.32 21.42 0.30
CA ALA A 55 -0.70 22.82 0.45
C ALA A 55 -1.45 23.38 -0.78
N ASP A 56 -1.26 22.76 -1.94
CA ASP A 56 -1.87 23.08 -3.22
C ASP A 56 -3.09 22.20 -3.57
N ASP A 57 -3.50 21.29 -2.68
CA ASP A 57 -4.76 20.57 -2.86
C ASP A 57 -5.94 21.55 -2.88
N THR A 58 -6.88 21.33 -3.80
CA THR A 58 -8.18 21.96 -3.68
C THR A 58 -8.88 21.48 -2.41
N LEU A 59 -9.81 22.28 -1.87
CA LEU A 59 -10.63 21.86 -0.72
C LEU A 59 -11.32 20.51 -0.97
N ALA A 60 -11.78 20.27 -2.20
CA ALA A 60 -12.44 19.04 -2.58
C ALA A 60 -11.52 17.82 -2.50
N GLU A 61 -10.27 17.94 -2.93
CA GLU A 61 -9.26 16.87 -2.85
C GLU A 61 -8.83 16.62 -1.41
N ALA A 62 -8.60 17.68 -0.64
CA ALA A 62 -8.25 17.58 0.77
C ALA A 62 -9.32 16.84 1.58
N MET A 63 -10.61 17.09 1.32
CA MET A 63 -11.71 16.40 2.01
C MET A 63 -11.83 14.93 1.63
N VAL A 64 -11.53 14.56 0.38
CA VAL A 64 -11.44 13.15 -0.02
C VAL A 64 -10.33 12.43 0.76
N LYS A 65 -9.14 13.04 0.84
CA LYS A 65 -7.99 12.50 1.58
C LYS A 65 -8.30 12.37 3.07
N ARG A 66 -8.87 13.41 3.68
CA ARG A 66 -9.32 13.41 5.08
C ARG A 66 -10.36 12.33 5.36
N GLY A 67 -11.35 12.16 4.48
CA GLY A 67 -12.37 11.11 4.57
C GLY A 67 -11.78 9.70 4.54
N ARG A 68 -10.80 9.45 3.66
CA ARG A 68 -10.06 8.17 3.64
C ARG A 68 -9.27 7.95 4.93
N THR A 69 -8.58 8.96 5.45
CA THR A 69 -7.85 8.85 6.72
C THR A 69 -8.78 8.51 7.88
N LYS A 70 -9.92 9.21 7.99
CA LYS A 70 -10.92 8.94 9.04
C LYS A 70 -11.50 7.52 8.93
N CYS A 71 -11.88 7.11 7.72
CA CYS A 71 -12.33 5.76 7.42
C CYS A 71 -11.34 4.69 7.89
N MET A 72 -10.05 4.83 7.53
CA MET A 72 -9.02 3.86 7.92
C MET A 72 -8.80 3.79 9.43
N LEU A 73 -8.83 4.92 10.13
CA LEU A 73 -8.72 4.96 11.58
C LEU A 73 -9.90 4.26 12.26
N ASP A 74 -11.12 4.57 11.83
CA ASP A 74 -12.35 4.01 12.43
C ASP A 74 -12.46 2.50 12.17
N LEU A 75 -12.06 2.04 10.97
CA LEU A 75 -12.02 0.63 10.60
C LEU A 75 -10.77 -0.12 11.09
N LYS A 76 -9.84 0.56 11.78
CA LYS A 76 -8.54 0.01 12.22
C LYS A 76 -7.79 -0.67 11.08
N THR A 77 -7.84 -0.09 9.89
CA THR A 77 -7.24 -0.64 8.67
C THR A 77 -5.73 -0.47 8.73
N GLY A 78 -5.00 -1.59 8.78
CA GLY A 78 -3.54 -1.63 8.73
C GLY A 78 -3.01 -2.03 7.34
N ALA A 79 -1.68 -2.02 7.21
CA ALA A 79 -0.97 -2.38 5.97
C ALA A 79 -1.40 -3.74 5.40
N ASP A 80 -1.57 -4.75 6.25
CA ASP A 80 -1.99 -6.09 5.82
C ASP A 80 -3.38 -6.07 5.19
N THR A 81 -4.36 -5.44 5.87
CA THR A 81 -5.72 -5.29 5.35
C THR A 81 -5.75 -4.53 4.03
N LEU A 82 -4.92 -3.49 3.86
CA LEU A 82 -4.82 -2.77 2.58
C LEU A 82 -4.31 -3.68 1.45
N GLY A 83 -3.26 -4.47 1.72
CA GLY A 83 -2.72 -5.43 0.76
C GLY A 83 -3.71 -6.55 0.40
N GLU A 84 -4.47 -7.02 1.38
CA GLU A 84 -5.53 -8.01 1.19
C GLU A 84 -6.69 -7.46 0.37
N ASN A 85 -7.12 -6.23 0.63
CA ASN A 85 -8.20 -5.56 -0.11
C ASN A 85 -7.87 -5.43 -1.61
N ILE A 86 -6.64 -5.03 -1.96
CA ILE A 86 -6.17 -5.00 -3.36
C ILE A 86 -6.18 -6.41 -3.95
N THR A 87 -5.67 -7.40 -3.21
CA THR A 87 -5.63 -8.80 -3.65
C THR A 87 -7.04 -9.35 -3.90
N PHE A 88 -7.99 -9.03 -3.02
CA PHE A 88 -9.38 -9.42 -3.14
C PHE A 88 -10.03 -8.83 -4.39
N MET A 89 -9.77 -7.56 -4.68
CA MET A 89 -10.32 -6.88 -5.86
C MET A 89 -9.82 -7.46 -7.18
N TYR A 90 -8.61 -8.01 -7.23
CA TYR A 90 -8.09 -8.75 -8.38
C TYR A 90 -8.76 -10.11 -8.66
N LYS A 91 -9.73 -10.52 -7.83
CA LYS A 91 -10.64 -11.64 -8.14
C LYS A 91 -11.75 -11.23 -9.11
N ASN A 92 -12.07 -9.93 -9.22
CA ASN A 92 -12.98 -9.44 -10.24
C ASN A 92 -12.23 -9.27 -11.57
N ASN A 93 -12.75 -9.92 -12.62
CA ASN A 93 -12.18 -9.90 -13.96
C ASN A 93 -12.16 -8.50 -14.59
N ASP A 94 -13.04 -7.59 -14.17
CA ASP A 94 -13.10 -6.22 -14.69
C ASP A 94 -11.83 -5.40 -14.38
N TYR A 95 -11.05 -5.83 -13.39
CA TYR A 95 -9.92 -5.06 -12.87
C TYR A 95 -8.56 -5.71 -13.14
N ILE A 96 -8.51 -6.82 -13.88
CA ILE A 96 -7.28 -7.62 -14.06
C ILE A 96 -6.17 -6.85 -14.79
N SER A 97 -6.54 -5.89 -15.64
CA SER A 97 -5.63 -5.06 -16.42
C SER A 97 -5.12 -3.83 -15.66
N LEU A 98 -5.70 -3.53 -14.49
CA LEU A 98 -5.36 -2.33 -13.73
C LEU A 98 -4.10 -2.55 -12.88
N PRO A 99 -3.21 -1.55 -12.78
CA PRO A 99 -2.06 -1.62 -11.89
C PRO A 99 -2.50 -1.58 -10.41
N PRO A 100 -1.68 -2.08 -9.47
CA PRO A 100 -2.03 -2.09 -8.05
C PRO A 100 -2.32 -0.71 -7.46
N SER A 101 -1.72 0.34 -8.01
CA SER A 101 -1.99 1.74 -7.64
C SER A 101 -3.43 2.17 -7.96
N ALA A 102 -3.91 1.88 -9.18
CA ALA A 102 -5.30 2.13 -9.54
C ALA A 102 -6.24 1.28 -8.67
N MET A 103 -5.84 0.04 -8.35
CA MET A 103 -6.61 -0.81 -7.46
C MET A 103 -6.74 -0.27 -6.05
N TYR A 104 -5.66 0.26 -5.48
CA TYR A 104 -5.74 0.95 -4.20
C TYR A 104 -6.78 2.08 -4.23
N ILE A 105 -6.69 2.98 -5.21
CA ILE A 105 -7.59 4.15 -5.31
C ILE A 105 -9.06 3.72 -5.44
N ILE A 106 -9.36 2.80 -6.36
CA ILE A 106 -10.73 2.31 -6.58
C ILE A 106 -11.27 1.61 -5.32
N THR A 107 -10.45 0.80 -4.68
CA THR A 107 -10.85 0.04 -3.49
C THR A 107 -11.16 0.97 -2.34
N MET A 108 -10.27 1.92 -2.06
CA MET A 108 -10.44 2.87 -0.97
C MET A 108 -11.58 3.86 -1.24
N ALA A 109 -11.80 4.26 -2.49
CA ALA A 109 -12.97 5.09 -2.86
C ALA A 109 -14.29 4.36 -2.59
N LYS A 110 -14.35 3.04 -2.82
CA LYS A 110 -15.54 2.22 -2.52
C LYS A 110 -15.72 2.01 -1.01
N ILE A 111 -14.68 1.58 -0.30
CA ILE A 111 -14.75 1.28 1.14
C ILE A 111 -15.06 2.55 1.93
N CYS A 112 -14.44 3.67 1.59
CA CYS A 112 -14.52 4.90 2.36
C CYS A 112 -15.54 5.90 1.82
N LYS A 113 -16.41 5.52 0.89
CA LYS A 113 -17.35 6.42 0.21
C LYS A 113 -18.15 7.29 1.18
N VAL A 114 -18.76 6.66 2.19
CA VAL A 114 -19.59 7.34 3.18
C VAL A 114 -18.77 8.36 3.98
N TYR A 115 -17.57 8.01 4.40
CA TYR A 115 -16.67 8.92 5.13
C TYR A 115 -16.24 10.11 4.28
N ILE A 116 -15.92 9.87 3.01
CA ILE A 116 -15.57 10.91 2.04
C ILE A 116 -16.75 11.87 1.85
N ASP A 117 -17.96 11.35 1.66
CA ASP A 117 -19.16 12.19 1.47
C ASP A 117 -19.51 13.00 2.72
N ILE A 118 -19.31 12.44 3.92
CA ILE A 118 -19.49 13.17 5.19
C ILE A 118 -18.52 14.34 5.29
N GLU A 119 -17.21 14.10 5.09
CA GLU A 119 -16.21 15.18 5.18
C GLU A 119 -16.44 16.23 4.09
N ARG A 120 -16.85 15.84 2.88
CA ARG A 120 -17.18 16.77 1.79
C ARG A 120 -18.41 17.62 2.12
N SER A 121 -19.49 17.00 2.58
CA SER A 121 -20.75 17.70 2.86
C SER A 121 -20.63 18.70 4.01
N ALA A 122 -19.76 18.44 5.00
CA ALA A 122 -19.46 19.37 6.09
C ALA A 122 -18.92 20.73 5.60
N PHE A 123 -18.38 20.78 4.37
CA PHE A 123 -17.88 22.01 3.72
C PHE A 123 -18.74 22.45 2.54
N GLY A 124 -19.98 21.95 2.42
CA GLY A 124 -20.90 22.31 1.34
C GLY A 124 -20.53 21.74 -0.04
N LEU A 125 -19.63 20.74 -0.08
CA LEU A 125 -19.29 20.05 -1.32
C LEU A 125 -20.28 18.92 -1.60
N GLY A 126 -20.60 18.70 -2.88
CA GLY A 126 -21.38 17.54 -3.30
C GLY A 126 -20.65 16.21 -3.07
N PRO A 127 -21.33 15.06 -3.19
CA PRO A 127 -20.69 13.75 -3.07
C PRO A 127 -19.55 13.56 -4.09
N SER A 128 -18.59 12.68 -3.78
CA SER A 128 -17.52 12.31 -4.72
C SER A 128 -17.93 11.20 -5.67
#